data_AF-X1JWN0-F1
#
_entry.id   AF-X1JWN0-F1
#
_cell.length_a   1.000
_cell.length_b   1.000
_cell.length_c   1.000
_cell.angle_alpha   90.00
_cell.angle_beta   90.00
_cell.angle_gamma   90.00
#
_symmetry.space_group_name_H-M   'P 1'
#
loop_
_entity.id
_entity.type
_entity.pdbx_description
1 polymer ?
#
loop_
_entity_poly.entity_id
_entity_poly.type
_entity_poly.pdbx_seq_one_letter_code
_entity_poly.pdbx_strand_id
1 'polypeptide(L)'
;LIAFLIMTPALNKGLILDDLIHRIILVEPSKIPEGLYETGMIQQNPGDLSTALFNLFGFSRNLQDIKKCKDYGIWPWWTDVNMKGSLWRPLSSFTHWLDYQLFPD
;
A
#
# COMPACT_ATOMS: atom_id res chain seq x y z
N LEU A 1 -20.47 -15.15 16.82
CA LEU A 1 -20.96 -13.91 17.49
C LEU A 1 -19.87 -13.19 18.27
N ILE A 2 -19.17 -13.86 19.21
CA ILE A 2 -18.12 -13.24 20.04
C ILE A 2 -16.97 -12.64 19.22
N ALA A 3 -16.50 -13.34 18.17
CA ALA A 3 -15.46 -12.82 17.29
C ALA A 3 -15.84 -11.49 16.62
N PHE A 4 -17.09 -11.34 16.16
CA PHE A 4 -17.57 -10.09 15.59
C PHE A 4 -17.54 -8.95 16.62
N LEU A 5 -17.99 -9.21 17.85
CA LEU A 5 -17.97 -8.20 18.93
C LEU A 5 -16.54 -7.76 19.27
N ILE A 6 -15.59 -8.70 19.30
CA ILE A 6 -14.17 -8.41 19.57
C ILE A 6 -13.55 -7.59 18.43
N MET A 7 -13.94 -7.83 17.17
CA MET A 7 -13.39 -7.13 16.00
C MET A 7 -14.10 -5.81 15.69
N THR A 8 -15.31 -5.58 16.19
CA THR A 8 -16.11 -4.36 15.93
C THR A 8 -15.33 -3.05 16.17
N PRO A 9 -14.50 -2.91 17.22
CA PRO A 9 -13.72 -1.69 17.44
C PRO A 9 -12.76 -1.34 16.30
N ALA A 10 -12.30 -2.31 15.50
CA ALA A 10 -11.41 -2.06 14.37
C ALA A 10 -12.06 -1.18 13.29
N LEU A 11 -13.40 -1.24 13.15
CA LEU A 11 -14.15 -0.44 12.19
C LEU A 11 -14.05 1.08 12.45
N ASN A 12 -13.69 1.50 13.67
CA ASN A 12 -13.59 2.90 14.06
C ASN A 12 -12.14 3.39 14.19
N LYS A 13 -11.14 2.62 13.73
CA LYS A 13 -9.72 3.00 13.83
C LYS A 13 -9.16 3.66 12.57
N GLY A 14 -9.92 3.64 11.47
CA GLY A 14 -9.44 4.12 10.17
C GLY A 14 -8.38 3.18 9.59
N LEU A 15 -7.55 3.71 8.69
CA LEU A 15 -6.54 2.94 7.96
C LEU A 15 -5.30 2.71 8.81
N ILE A 16 -4.82 1.47 8.86
CA ILE A 16 -3.65 1.07 9.65
C ILE A 16 -2.74 0.19 8.79
N LEU A 17 -1.42 0.34 8.94
CA LEU A 17 -0.41 -0.53 8.32
C LEU A 17 -0.60 -0.70 6.80
N ASP A 18 -0.93 -1.90 6.34
CA ASP A 18 -1.04 -2.23 4.92
C ASP A 18 -2.19 -1.47 4.22
N ASP A 19 -3.21 -1.05 4.97
CA ASP A 19 -4.27 -0.18 4.45
C ASP A 19 -3.69 1.11 3.83
N LEU A 20 -2.71 1.72 4.50
CA LEU A 20 -2.06 2.94 4.05
C LEU A 20 -1.18 2.69 2.83
N ILE A 21 -0.48 1.55 2.79
CA ILE A 21 0.36 1.14 1.67
C ILE A 21 -0.48 0.82 0.44
N HIS A 22 -1.62 0.16 0.61
CA HIS A 22 -2.57 -0.05 -0.48
C HIS A 22 -3.18 1.28 -0.93
N ARG A 23 -3.58 2.16 0.00
CA ARG A 23 -4.18 3.46 -0.33
C ARG A 23 -3.30 4.29 -1.26
N ILE A 24 -2.01 4.43 -0.97
CA ILE A 24 -1.07 5.21 -1.81
C ILE A 24 -0.90 4.65 -3.24
N ILE A 25 -1.24 3.38 -3.47
CA ILE A 25 -1.23 2.76 -4.80
C ILE A 25 -2.57 2.96 -5.52
N LEU A 26 -3.67 3.07 -4.78
CA LEU A 26 -5.04 3.04 -5.29
C LEU A 26 -5.68 4.42 -5.47
N VAL A 27 -5.21 5.45 -4.77
CA VAL A 27 -5.74 6.81 -4.92
C VAL A 27 -5.04 7.57 -6.03
N GLU A 28 -5.74 8.57 -6.56
CA GLU A 28 -5.16 9.55 -7.47
C GLU A 28 -3.96 10.30 -6.84
N PRO A 29 -2.95 10.70 -7.63
CA PRO A 29 -1.76 11.39 -7.13
C PRO A 29 -2.05 12.65 -6.29
N SER A 30 -3.13 13.37 -6.58
CA SER A 30 -3.58 14.57 -5.84
C SER A 30 -3.99 14.30 -4.40
N LYS A 31 -4.38 13.06 -4.07
CA LYS A 31 -4.77 12.65 -2.71
C LYS A 31 -3.60 12.12 -1.88
N ILE A 32 -2.40 12.02 -2.46
CA ILE A 32 -1.20 11.52 -1.78
C ILE A 32 -0.44 12.69 -1.14
N PRO A 33 -0.16 12.66 0.18
CA PRO A 33 0.66 13.69 0.83
C PRO A 33 2.04 13.84 0.19
N GLU A 34 2.47 15.07 -0.06
CA GLU A 34 3.75 15.39 -0.75
C GLU A 34 4.97 14.74 -0.10
N GLY A 35 5.00 14.66 1.24
CA GLY A 35 6.13 14.04 1.97
C GLY A 35 6.32 12.55 1.67
N LEU A 36 5.32 11.85 1.13
CA LEU A 36 5.45 10.42 0.81
C LEU A 36 6.22 10.16 -0.49
N TYR A 37 6.32 11.13 -1.39
CA TYR A 37 7.04 10.95 -2.65
C TYR A 37 8.55 10.71 -2.43
N GLU A 38 9.11 11.22 -1.34
CA GLU A 38 10.52 11.03 -1.00
C GLU A 38 10.84 9.63 -0.45
N THR A 39 9.83 8.92 0.06
CA THR A 39 9.99 7.62 0.74
C THR A 39 10.32 6.46 -0.21
N GLY A 40 10.10 6.63 -1.51
CA GLY A 40 10.22 5.56 -2.50
C GLY A 40 9.04 4.58 -2.53
N MET A 41 7.95 4.85 -1.79
CA MET A 41 6.75 4.00 -1.80
C MET A 41 5.78 4.31 -2.95
N ILE A 42 5.84 5.52 -3.52
CA ILE A 42 4.89 5.97 -4.54
C ILE A 42 5.29 5.42 -5.91
N GLN A 43 4.32 4.78 -6.58
CA GLN A 43 4.48 4.27 -7.95
C GLN A 43 4.36 5.39 -8.99
N GLN A 44 4.76 5.14 -10.24
CA GLN A 44 4.70 6.17 -11.30
C GLN A 44 3.26 6.63 -11.61
N ASN A 45 2.31 5.67 -11.65
CA ASN A 45 0.91 5.95 -11.97
C ASN A 45 -0.02 5.34 -10.90
N PRO A 46 -0.09 5.90 -9.69
CA PRO A 46 -1.02 5.43 -8.66
C PRO A 46 -2.47 5.72 -9.10
N GLY A 47 -3.41 4.87 -8.68
CA GLY A 47 -4.81 4.93 -9.08
C GLY A 47 -5.14 4.19 -10.38
N ASP A 48 -4.15 3.95 -11.24
CA ASP A 48 -4.36 3.20 -12.48
C ASP A 48 -4.63 1.71 -12.21
N LEU A 49 -5.56 1.14 -12.99
CA LEU A 49 -5.91 -0.28 -12.90
C LEU A 49 -4.71 -1.20 -13.12
N SER A 50 -3.85 -0.89 -14.10
CA SER A 50 -2.65 -1.68 -14.39
C SER A 50 -1.69 -1.68 -13.20
N THR A 51 -1.46 -0.51 -12.60
CA THR A 51 -0.65 -0.36 -11.38
C THR A 51 -1.26 -1.19 -10.25
N ALA A 52 -2.57 -1.12 -10.01
CA ALA A 52 -3.23 -1.91 -8.97
C ALA A 52 -3.08 -3.43 -9.22
N LEU A 53 -3.37 -3.90 -10.43
CA LEU A 53 -3.33 -5.33 -10.78
C LEU A 53 -1.95 -5.95 -10.59
N PHE A 54 -0.90 -5.22 -10.95
CA PHE A 54 0.45 -5.77 -10.91
C PHE A 54 1.20 -5.41 -9.64
N ASN A 55 0.93 -4.27 -8.99
CA ASN A 55 1.83 -3.70 -8.00
C ASN A 55 1.24 -3.63 -6.59
N LEU A 56 -0.08 -3.81 -6.42
CA LEU A 56 -0.74 -3.59 -5.11
C LEU A 56 -0.16 -4.45 -3.98
N PHE A 57 0.17 -5.71 -4.26
CA PHE A 57 0.77 -6.63 -3.29
C PHE A 57 2.27 -6.85 -3.58
N GLY A 58 2.92 -5.83 -4.11
CA GLY A 58 4.36 -5.80 -4.35
C GLY A 58 5.07 -4.92 -3.33
N PHE A 59 6.15 -5.45 -2.76
CA PHE A 59 7.07 -4.71 -1.90
C PHE A 59 8.48 -4.86 -2.44
N SER A 60 9.25 -3.77 -2.40
CA SER A 60 10.65 -3.77 -2.83
C SER A 60 10.85 -4.28 -4.26
N ARG A 61 10.51 -3.44 -5.24
CA ARG A 61 10.83 -3.73 -6.65
C ARG A 61 12.20 -3.21 -7.03
N ASN A 62 12.61 -2.09 -6.46
CA ASN A 62 13.92 -1.50 -6.65
C ASN A 62 14.69 -1.44 -5.32
N LEU A 63 15.99 -1.72 -5.37
CA LEU A 63 16.91 -1.62 -4.23
C LEU A 63 16.92 -0.21 -3.63
N GLN A 64 16.76 0.81 -4.48
CA GLN A 64 16.71 2.21 -4.05
C GLN A 64 15.48 2.49 -3.17
N ASP A 65 14.37 1.78 -3.39
CA ASP A 65 13.12 1.99 -2.64
C ASP A 65 13.25 1.42 -1.23
N ILE A 66 13.84 0.21 -1.05
CA ILE A 66 14.07 -0.32 0.31
C ILE A 66 14.99 0.61 1.09
N LYS A 67 16.09 1.08 0.48
CA LYS A 67 17.03 1.93 1.19
C LYS A 67 16.34 3.19 1.71
N LYS A 68 15.59 3.88 0.85
CA LYS A 68 14.78 5.04 1.25
C LYS A 68 13.78 4.68 2.33
N CYS A 69 13.00 3.62 2.14
CA CYS A 69 12.03 3.17 3.14
C CYS A 69 12.67 2.84 4.50
N LYS A 70 13.91 2.31 4.54
CA LYS A 70 14.66 2.12 5.79
C LYS A 70 15.10 3.44 6.41
N ASP A 71 15.60 4.37 5.61
CA ASP A 71 16.01 5.70 6.06
C ASP A 71 14.83 6.50 6.64
N TYR A 72 13.62 6.31 6.10
CA TYR A 72 12.36 6.87 6.60
C TYR A 72 11.68 6.02 7.70
N GLY A 73 12.25 4.88 8.09
CA GLY A 73 11.74 4.03 9.18
C GLY A 73 10.49 3.21 8.85
N ILE A 74 10.11 3.10 7.57
CA ILE A 74 8.99 2.26 7.10
C ILE A 74 9.36 0.78 7.18
N TRP A 75 10.58 0.42 6.75
CA TRP A 75 11.14 -0.90 6.96
C TRP A 75 12.12 -0.89 8.13
N PRO A 76 12.17 -1.96 8.95
CA PRO A 76 13.18 -2.10 9.98
C PRO A 76 14.61 -1.93 9.44
N TRP A 77 15.50 -1.34 10.26
CA TRP A 77 16.90 -1.10 9.88
C TRP A 77 17.66 -2.40 9.54
N TRP A 78 17.21 -3.54 10.08
CA TRP A 78 17.76 -4.86 9.83
C TRP A 78 17.13 -5.58 8.62
N THR A 79 16.17 -4.98 7.92
CA THR A 79 15.61 -5.55 6.67
C THR A 79 16.70 -5.68 5.60
N ASP A 80 16.77 -6.85 4.96
CA ASP A 80 17.67 -7.10 3.85
C ASP A 80 17.33 -6.19 2.66
N VAL A 81 18.32 -5.48 2.15
CA VAL A 81 18.18 -4.58 0.99
C VAL A 81 17.86 -5.34 -0.29
N ASN A 82 18.06 -6.65 -0.33
CA ASN A 82 17.75 -7.51 -1.45
C ASN A 82 16.39 -8.22 -1.32
N MET A 83 15.64 -7.95 -0.24
CA MET A 83 14.30 -8.53 -0.07
C MET A 83 13.43 -8.14 -1.27
N LYS A 84 12.76 -9.11 -1.88
CA LYS A 84 11.83 -8.89 -2.99
C LYS A 84 10.55 -9.67 -2.71
N GLY A 85 9.40 -9.00 -2.87
CA GLY A 85 8.11 -9.64 -2.80
C GLY A 85 7.18 -9.06 -3.84
N SER A 86 6.62 -9.89 -4.71
CA SER A 86 5.58 -9.47 -5.64
C SER A 86 4.56 -10.59 -5.72
N LEU A 87 3.51 -10.48 -4.91
CA LEU A 87 2.45 -11.46 -4.87
C LEU A 87 1.40 -11.08 -5.91
N TRP A 88 1.35 -11.78 -7.03
CA TRP A 88 0.32 -11.51 -8.02
C TRP A 88 -1.03 -12.05 -7.54
N ARG A 89 -1.94 -11.13 -7.19
CA ARG A 89 -3.30 -11.42 -6.69
C ARG A 89 -4.32 -10.64 -7.51
N PRO A 90 -4.49 -10.95 -8.80
CA PRO A 90 -5.23 -10.10 -9.73
C PRO A 90 -6.68 -9.85 -9.29
N LEU A 91 -7.36 -10.88 -8.78
CA LEU A 91 -8.74 -10.74 -8.31
C LEU A 91 -8.83 -9.81 -7.09
N SER A 92 -7.98 -10.02 -6.08
CA SER A 92 -7.93 -9.14 -4.91
C SER A 92 -7.55 -7.72 -5.30
N SER A 93 -6.55 -7.54 -6.16
CA SER A 93 -6.12 -6.23 -6.64
C SER A 93 -7.25 -5.49 -7.37
N PHE A 94 -7.98 -6.20 -8.24
CA PHE A 94 -9.09 -5.63 -8.97
C PHE A 94 -10.21 -5.18 -8.02
N THR A 95 -10.57 -5.99 -7.02
CA THR A 95 -11.62 -5.62 -6.08
C THR A 95 -11.22 -4.43 -5.21
N HIS A 96 -9.95 -4.32 -4.79
CA HIS A 96 -9.46 -3.15 -4.06
C HIS A 96 -9.47 -1.89 -4.94
N TRP A 97 -9.05 -2.02 -6.19
CA TRP A 97 -9.12 -0.91 -7.14
C TRP A 97 -10.55 -0.43 -7.34
N LEU A 98 -11.48 -1.36 -7.58
CA LEU A 98 -12.89 -1.02 -7.75
C LEU A 98 -13.47 -0.37 -6.50
N ASP A 99 -13.12 -0.88 -5.31
CA ASP A 99 -13.55 -0.31 -4.04
C ASP A 99 -13.12 1.17 -3.93
N TYR A 100 -11.87 1.48 -4.26
CA TYR A 100 -11.37 2.87 -4.27
C TYR A 100 -11.96 3.75 -5.38
N GLN A 101 -12.42 3.18 -6.50
CA GLN A 101 -13.16 3.94 -7.51
C GLN A 101 -14.56 4.33 -7.03
N LEU A 102 -15.19 3.49 -6.20
CA LEU A 102 -16.54 3.70 -5.70
C LEU A 102 -16.56 4.48 -4.36
N PHE A 103 -15.54 4.26 -3.51
CA PHE A 103 -15.44 4.74 -2.13
C PHE A 103 -14.00 5.23 -1.83
N PRO A 104 -13.59 6.41 -2.33
CA PRO A 104 -12.20 6.85 -2.26
C PRO A 104 -11.74 7.48 -0.93
N ASP A 105 -12.62 7.58 0.07
CA ASP A 105 -12.43 8.41 1.28
C ASP A 105 -12.12 7.58 2.54
#